data_AF-A0A950IRJ8-F1
#
_entry.id   AF-A0A950IRJ8-F1
#
_cell.length_a   1.000
_cell.length_b   1.000
_cell.length_c   1.000
_cell.angle_alpha   90.00
_cell.angle_beta   90.00
_cell.angle_gamma   90.00
#
_symmetry.space_group_name_H-M   'P 1'
#
loop_
_entity.id
_entity.type
_entity.pdbx_description
1 polymer ?
#
loop_
_entity_poly.entity_id
_entity_poly.type
_entity_poly.pdbx_seq_one_letter_code
_entity_poly.pdbx_strand_id
1 'polypeptide(L)'
;EDEVAHKTVEIAACGQFLLAVRTKGQQEHFEEDREAVFFSSVEECADKARFYLDRPDLRDGIGRKARQRAVASGYDNDTQLARILDRLDGKQDADP
;
A
#
# COMPACT_ATOMS: atom_id res chain seq x y z
N GLU A 1 6.23 -15.29 7.33
CA GLU A 1 6.67 -14.61 6.11
C GLU A 1 6.31 -13.15 6.23
N ASP A 2 7.02 -12.26 5.55
CA ASP A 2 6.64 -10.85 5.49
C ASP A 2 5.30 -10.74 4.76
N GLU A 3 4.23 -10.39 5.48
CA GLU A 3 2.89 -10.33 4.92
C GLU A 3 2.75 -9.17 3.91
N VAL A 4 3.70 -8.22 3.93
CA VAL A 4 3.85 -7.13 2.97
C VAL A 4 5.29 -7.08 2.46
N ALA A 5 5.47 -7.19 1.15
CA ALA A 5 6.78 -6.99 0.53
C ALA A 5 7.03 -5.50 0.25
N HIS A 6 8.28 -5.03 0.35
CA HIS A 6 8.70 -3.65 0.02
C HIS A 6 8.14 -3.13 -1.31
N LYS A 7 8.11 -3.99 -2.36
CA LYS A 7 7.52 -3.68 -3.66
C LYS A 7 6.09 -3.14 -3.61
N THR A 8 5.30 -3.54 -2.61
CA THR A 8 3.93 -3.05 -2.36
C THR A 8 3.94 -1.55 -2.11
N VAL A 9 4.82 -1.12 -1.20
CA VAL A 9 4.99 0.27 -0.80
C VAL A 9 5.59 1.09 -1.95
N GLU A 10 6.54 0.52 -2.69
CA GLU A 10 7.17 1.17 -3.85
C GLU A 10 6.17 1.43 -4.98
N ILE A 11 5.31 0.45 -5.31
CA ILE A 11 4.23 0.59 -6.29
C ILE A 11 3.25 1.69 -5.85
N ALA A 12 2.86 1.68 -4.57
CA ALA A 12 1.98 2.70 -3.99
C ALA A 12 2.62 4.10 -4.04
N ALA A 13 3.89 4.25 -3.65
CA ALA A 13 4.62 5.51 -3.69
C ALA A 13 4.75 6.08 -5.12
N CYS A 14 4.90 5.21 -6.12
CA CYS A 14 4.87 5.58 -7.54
C CYS A 14 3.45 5.95 -8.06
N GLY A 15 2.43 5.80 -7.22
CA GLY A 15 1.03 6.04 -7.58
C GLY A 15 0.49 5.08 -8.62
N GLN A 16 1.01 3.85 -8.64
CA GLN A 16 0.61 2.82 -9.59
C GLN A 16 -0.43 1.87 -8.98
N PHE A 17 -1.13 1.15 -9.86
CA PHE A 17 -2.15 0.18 -9.46
C PHE A 17 -1.51 -1.10 -8.91
N LEU A 18 -1.88 -1.46 -7.68
CA LEU A 18 -1.44 -2.68 -7.02
C LEU A 18 -2.55 -3.74 -7.05
N LEU A 19 -2.25 -4.90 -7.64
CA LEU A 19 -3.05 -6.13 -7.53
C LEU A 19 -2.20 -7.20 -6.83
N ALA A 20 -2.59 -7.61 -5.62
CA ALA A 20 -1.76 -8.46 -4.76
C ALA A 20 -2.56 -9.55 -4.03
N VAL A 21 -1.86 -10.54 -3.46
CA VAL A 21 -2.50 -11.56 -2.61
C VAL A 21 -3.04 -10.90 -1.34
N ARG A 22 -4.26 -11.27 -0.94
CA ARG A 22 -4.91 -10.81 0.29
C ARG A 22 -4.24 -11.44 1.51
N THR A 23 -3.60 -10.61 2.33
CA THR A 23 -3.03 -10.97 3.63
C THR A 23 -3.46 -9.94 4.67
N LYS A 24 -3.34 -10.26 5.96
CA LYS A 24 -3.71 -9.31 7.02
C LYS A 24 -2.78 -8.09 7.00
N GLY A 25 -1.47 -8.31 6.87
CA GLY A 25 -0.50 -7.22 6.74
C GLY A 25 -0.83 -6.28 5.58
N GLN A 26 -1.20 -6.81 4.40
CA GLN A 26 -1.61 -5.95 3.28
C GLN A 26 -2.82 -5.07 3.62
N GLN A 27 -3.81 -5.62 4.32
CA GLN A 27 -5.02 -4.91 4.73
C GLN A 27 -4.79 -3.93 5.90
N GLU A 28 -3.75 -4.13 6.72
CA GLU A 28 -3.31 -3.15 7.72
C GLU A 28 -2.66 -1.92 7.05
N HIS A 29 -1.94 -2.15 5.96
CA HIS A 29 -1.24 -1.08 5.23
C HIS A 29 -2.12 -0.33 4.22
N PHE A 30 -3.07 -1.00 3.57
CA PHE A 30 -3.89 -0.42 2.51
C PHE A 30 -5.36 -0.84 2.60
N GLU A 31 -6.28 0.10 2.38
CA GLU A 31 -7.71 -0.18 2.28
C GLU A 31 -8.04 -0.91 0.95
N GLU A 32 -8.63 -2.10 1.07
CA GLU A 32 -9.00 -2.96 -0.07
C GLU A 32 -9.99 -2.26 -1.02
N ASP A 33 -9.75 -2.41 -2.33
CA ASP A 33 -10.50 -1.83 -3.44
C ASP A 33 -10.55 -0.27 -3.46
N ARG A 34 -9.84 0.38 -2.54
CA ARG A 34 -9.65 1.84 -2.51
C ARG A 34 -8.22 2.25 -2.79
N GLU A 35 -7.27 1.60 -2.13
CA GLU A 35 -5.83 1.93 -2.17
C GLU A 35 -5.01 0.79 -2.78
N ALA A 36 -5.51 -0.45 -2.67
CA ALA A 36 -4.94 -1.62 -3.33
C ALA A 36 -6.05 -2.63 -3.63
N VAL A 37 -5.88 -3.45 -4.66
CA VAL A 37 -6.81 -4.53 -4.97
C VAL A 37 -6.19 -5.85 -4.55
N PHE A 38 -6.94 -6.64 -3.78
CA PHE A 38 -6.45 -7.93 -3.29
C PHE A 38 -7.18 -9.12 -3.90
N PHE A 39 -6.56 -10.30 -3.88
CA PHE A 39 -7.19 -11.56 -4.32
C PHE A 39 -6.76 -12.74 -3.44
N SER A 40 -7.58 -13.78 -3.36
CA SER A 40 -7.29 -15.02 -2.59
C SER A 40 -7.21 -16.28 -3.45
N SER A 41 -7.55 -16.21 -4.74
CA SER A 41 -7.38 -17.32 -5.68
C SER A 41 -6.85 -16.87 -7.04
N VAL A 42 -6.38 -17.82 -7.84
CA VAL A 42 -5.91 -17.56 -9.21
C VAL A 42 -7.06 -17.06 -10.09
N GLU A 43 -8.27 -17.61 -9.89
CA GLU A 43 -9.48 -17.21 -10.59
C GLU A 43 -9.86 -15.77 -10.24
N GLU A 44 -9.87 -15.41 -8.95
CA GLU A 44 -10.15 -14.04 -8.51
C GLU A 44 -9.11 -13.06 -9.08
N CYS A 45 -7.82 -13.45 -9.08
CA CYS A 45 -6.75 -12.66 -9.70
C CYS A 45 -7.01 -12.43 -11.19
N ALA A 46 -7.33 -13.49 -11.94
CA ALA A 46 -7.58 -13.40 -13.37
C ALA A 46 -8.81 -12.54 -13.69
N ASP A 47 -9.88 -12.66 -12.90
CA ASP A 47 -11.09 -11.88 -13.08
C ASP A 47 -10.87 -10.40 -12.78
N LYS A 48 -10.20 -10.09 -11.66
CA LYS A 48 -9.81 -8.72 -11.32
C LYS A 48 -8.84 -8.14 -12.36
N ALA A 49 -7.85 -8.90 -12.81
CA ALA A 49 -6.95 -8.46 -13.85
C ALA A 49 -7.70 -8.10 -15.14
N ARG A 50 -8.61 -8.96 -15.63
CA ARG A 50 -9.45 -8.68 -16.80
C ARG A 50 -10.34 -7.45 -16.59
N PHE A 51 -10.95 -7.33 -15.42
CA PHE A 51 -11.79 -6.17 -15.10
C PHE A 51 -10.98 -4.87 -15.14
N TYR A 52 -9.82 -4.82 -14.51
CA TYR A 52 -9.03 -3.60 -14.46
C TYR A 52 -8.26 -3.31 -15.74
N LEU A 53 -7.95 -4.31 -16.60
CA LEU A 53 -7.11 -4.16 -17.79
C LEU A 53 -7.62 -3.09 -18.79
N ASP A 54 -8.94 -3.00 -18.96
CA ASP A 54 -9.57 -2.03 -19.88
C ASP A 54 -10.10 -0.78 -19.17
N ARG A 55 -9.76 -0.58 -17.89
CA ARG A 55 -10.27 0.51 -17.02
C ARG A 55 -9.12 1.34 -16.42
N PRO A 56 -8.35 2.06 -17.26
CA PRO A 56 -7.22 2.85 -16.80
C PRO A 56 -7.63 3.94 -15.80
N ASP A 57 -8.82 4.51 -15.93
CA ASP A 57 -9.38 5.51 -15.02
C ASP A 57 -9.53 4.99 -13.58
N LEU A 58 -10.01 3.74 -13.41
CA LEU A 58 -10.11 3.09 -12.12
C LEU A 58 -8.73 2.78 -11.54
N ARG A 59 -7.83 2.25 -12.37
CA ARG A 59 -6.44 1.95 -11.96
C ARG A 59 -5.73 3.21 -11.50
N ASP A 60 -5.82 4.29 -12.25
CA ASP A 60 -5.20 5.58 -11.92
C ASP A 60 -5.83 6.18 -10.66
N GLY A 61 -7.14 6.01 -10.48
CA GLY A 61 -7.85 6.41 -9.27
C GLY A 61 -7.34 5.72 -8.01
N ILE A 62 -7.17 4.39 -8.08
CA ILE A 62 -6.64 3.58 -6.99
C ILE A 62 -5.16 3.93 -6.74
N GLY A 63 -4.35 4.02 -7.79
CA GLY A 63 -2.94 4.39 -7.68
C GLY A 63 -2.71 5.75 -7.02
N ARG A 64 -3.52 6.77 -7.36
CA ARG A 64 -3.47 8.08 -6.67
C ARG A 64 -3.75 7.97 -5.17
N LYS A 65 -4.75 7.17 -4.78
CA LYS A 65 -5.08 6.95 -3.36
C LYS A 65 -3.99 6.14 -2.66
N ALA A 66 -3.41 5.14 -3.33
CA ALA A 66 -2.26 4.37 -2.83
C ALA A 66 -1.08 5.29 -2.49
N ARG A 67 -0.77 6.25 -3.38
CA ARG A 67 0.29 7.24 -3.14
C ARG A 67 -0.03 8.16 -1.97
N GLN A 68 -1.26 8.64 -1.88
CA GLN A 68 -1.70 9.46 -0.74
C GLN A 68 -1.53 8.70 0.57
N ARG A 69 -1.93 7.42 0.61
CA ARG A 69 -1.72 6.53 1.76
C ARG A 69 -0.24 6.39 2.09
N ALA A 70 0.62 6.07 1.12
CA ALA A 70 2.04 5.87 1.35
C ALA A 70 2.75 7.11 1.93
N VAL A 71 2.40 8.30 1.41
CA VAL A 71 2.92 9.58 1.92
C VAL A 71 2.38 9.88 3.32
N ALA A 72 1.07 9.72 3.54
CA ALA A 72 0.46 10.01 4.85
C ALA A 72 0.96 9.08 5.96
N SER A 73 1.21 7.81 5.64
CA SER A 73 1.77 6.83 6.58
C SER A 73 3.27 7.01 6.82
N GLY A 74 3.95 7.82 6.01
CA GLY A 74 5.38 8.11 6.18
C GLY A 74 6.26 6.91 5.89
N TYR A 75 5.94 6.12 4.86
CA TYR A 75 6.71 4.92 4.52
C TYR A 75 8.10 5.25 3.93
N ASP A 76 8.40 6.51 3.64
CA ASP A 76 9.72 6.95 3.18
C ASP A 76 10.79 6.85 4.29
N ASN A 77 12.03 6.69 3.85
CA ASN A 77 13.16 6.49 4.75
C ASN A 77 13.42 7.68 5.67
N ASP A 78 13.16 8.91 5.20
CA ASP A 78 13.39 10.11 6.01
C ASP A 78 12.45 10.13 7.21
N THR A 79 11.17 9.83 7.00
CA THR A 79 10.16 9.72 8.06
C THR A 79 10.45 8.55 9.00
N GLN A 80 10.82 7.37 8.48
CA GLN A 80 11.16 6.23 9.32
C GLN A 80 12.41 6.50 10.18
N LEU A 81 13.45 7.13 9.61
CA LEU A 81 14.65 7.50 10.33
C LEU A 81 14.34 8.52 11.43
N ALA A 82 13.52 9.53 11.15
CA ALA A 82 13.09 10.50 12.15
C ALA A 82 12.40 9.83 13.35
N ARG A 83 11.49 8.88 13.11
CA ARG A 83 10.83 8.11 14.19
C ARG A 83 11.82 7.31 15.03
N ILE A 84 12.80 6.67 14.40
CA ILE A 84 13.84 5.93 15.12
C ILE A 84 14.65 6.87 16.01
N LEU A 85 15.06 8.03 15.50
CA LEU A 85 15.83 9.01 16.25
C LEU A 85 15.02 9.60 17.43
N ASP A 86 13.76 9.97 17.20
CA ASP A 86 12.89 10.49 18.26
C ASP A 86 12.69 9.48 19.39
N ARG A 87 12.58 8.19 19.05
CA ARG A 87 12.46 7.12 20.04
C ARG A 87 13.76 6.87 20.82
N LEU A 88 14.92 7.05 20.19
CA LEU A 88 16.22 7.02 20.89
C LEU A 88 16.41 8.23 21.81
N ASP A 89 15.89 9.39 21.40
CA ASP A 89 15.91 10.64 22.17
C ASP A 89 14.86 10.67 23.30
N GLY A 90 14.05 9.61 23.44
CA GLY A 90 13.03 9.49 24.49
C GLY A 90 11.81 10.40 24.30
N LYS A 91 11.59 10.93 23.08
CA LYS A 91 10.35 11.63 22.75
C LYS A 91 9.26 10.58 22.55
N GLN A 92 8.13 10.72 23.23
CA GLN A 92 6.98 9.83 23.04
C GLN A 92 6.38 10.06 21.65
N ASP A 93 6.11 8.96 20.95
CA ASP A 93 5.42 8.95 19.66
C ASP A 93 4.04 9.61 19.81
N ALA A 94 3.77 10.68 19.05
CA ALA A 94 2.42 11.13 18.79
C ALA A 94 1.83 10.20 17.73
N ASP A 95 1.24 9.09 18.19
CA ASP A 95 0.56 8.11 17.33
C ASP A 95 -0.73 8.74 16.75
N PRO A 96 -0.97 8.74 15.43
CA PRO A 96 -2.27 9.01 14.84
C PRO A 96 -3.23 7.82 14.94
#